data_AF-A0A0R2TBA5-F1
#
_entry.id   AF-A0A0R2TBA5-F1
#
_cell.length_a   1.000
_cell.length_b   1.000
_cell.length_c   1.000
_cell.angle_alpha   90.00
_cell.angle_beta   90.00
_cell.angle_gamma   90.00
#
_symmetry.space_group_name_H-M   'P 1'
#
loop_
_entity.id
_entity.type
_entity.pdbx_description
1 polymer ?
#
loop_
_entity_poly.entity_id
_entity_poly.type
_entity_poly.pdbx_seq_one_letter_code
_entity_poly.pdbx_strand_id
1 'polypeptide(L)'
;MDLLNAIQFESWAEFVDMGGYAFNVWAVYGLFVVFIAVNIIVPLQRRKTLLRDLRRRQNIDAQVALNRQSASVAGAVDNAVNDSVAETAKVVGTG
;
A
#
# COMPACT_ATOMS: atom_id res chain seq x y z
N MET A 1 9.15 -62.35 -14.28
CA MET A 1 8.81 -60.97 -14.70
C MET A 1 8.18 -60.21 -13.52
N ASP A 2 8.64 -60.42 -12.27
CA ASP A 2 8.00 -59.85 -11.06
C ASP A 2 8.84 -58.80 -10.33
N LEU A 3 10.09 -58.59 -10.76
CA LEU A 3 11.00 -57.63 -10.11
C LEU A 3 10.59 -56.17 -10.34
N LEU A 4 9.73 -55.91 -11.34
CA LEU A 4 9.27 -54.56 -11.67
C LEU A 4 7.99 -54.15 -10.92
N ASN A 5 7.25 -55.08 -10.31
CA ASN A 5 6.03 -54.76 -9.56
C ASN A 5 6.34 -54.26 -8.14
N ALA A 6 7.42 -54.72 -7.51
CA ALA A 6 7.76 -54.40 -6.11
C ALA A 6 8.27 -52.97 -5.88
N ILE A 7 8.63 -52.22 -6.92
CA ILE A 7 9.17 -50.84 -6.82
C ILE A 7 8.07 -49.78 -7.04
N GLN A 8 6.84 -50.23 -7.34
CA GLN A 8 5.73 -49.35 -7.67
C GLN A 8 4.88 -49.12 -6.42
N PHE A 9 4.76 -47.85 -5.99
CA PHE A 9 3.82 -47.48 -4.94
C PHE A 9 2.40 -47.70 -5.47
N GLU A 10 1.61 -48.57 -4.83
CA GLU A 10 0.25 -48.87 -5.30
C GLU A 10 -0.74 -47.74 -4.97
N SER A 11 -0.36 -46.81 -4.08
CA SER A 11 -1.22 -45.68 -3.71
C SER A 11 -0.46 -44.40 -3.38
N TRP A 12 -1.15 -43.27 -3.54
CA TRP A 12 -0.66 -41.94 -3.14
C TRP A 12 -0.39 -41.87 -1.63
N ALA A 13 -1.16 -42.60 -0.82
CA ALA A 13 -0.98 -42.66 0.63
C ALA A 13 0.34 -43.34 1.02
N GLU A 14 0.73 -44.40 0.32
CA GLU A 14 1.96 -45.16 0.57
C GLU A 14 3.22 -44.40 0.11
N PHE A 15 3.08 -43.52 -0.88
CA PHE A 15 4.12 -42.55 -1.24
C PHE A 15 4.32 -41.47 -0.17
N VAL A 16 3.25 -41.02 0.48
CA VAL A 16 3.33 -40.06 1.59
C VAL A 16 3.90 -40.72 2.83
N ASP A 17 3.57 -42.00 3.04
CA ASP A 17 3.92 -42.80 4.21
C ASP A 17 4.92 -43.91 3.87
N MET A 18 6.04 -43.56 3.22
CA MET A 18 7.15 -44.51 2.93
C MET A 18 7.90 -44.97 4.21
N GLY A 19 7.29 -44.81 5.39
CA GLY A 19 7.94 -45.03 6.68
C GLY A 19 9.10 -44.06 6.91
N GLY A 20 10.23 -44.57 7.40
CA GLY A 20 11.33 -43.77 7.96
C GLY A 20 11.97 -42.70 7.05
N TYR A 21 11.71 -42.70 5.74
CA TYR A 21 12.24 -41.71 4.80
C TYR A 21 11.27 -40.57 4.47
N ALA A 22 9.97 -40.74 4.71
CA ALA A 22 8.96 -39.73 4.39
C ALA A 22 9.24 -38.40 5.12
N PHE A 23 9.62 -38.46 6.40
CA PHE A 23 9.92 -37.28 7.20
C PHE A 23 11.02 -36.40 6.59
N ASN A 24 12.10 -36.99 6.08
CA ASN A 24 13.23 -36.25 5.50
C ASN A 24 12.80 -35.47 4.25
N VAL A 25 12.01 -36.11 3.40
CA VAL A 25 11.50 -35.54 2.16
C VAL A 25 10.55 -34.39 2.47
N TRP A 26 9.56 -34.62 3.33
CA TRP A 26 8.60 -33.60 3.75
C TRP A 26 9.24 -32.43 4.50
N ALA A 27 10.29 -32.66 5.29
CA ALA A 27 11.02 -31.59 5.96
C ALA A 27 11.70 -30.64 4.96
N VAL A 28 12.34 -31.17 3.92
CA VAL A 28 12.96 -30.36 2.85
C VAL A 28 11.88 -29.61 2.06
N TYR A 29 10.77 -30.25 1.70
CA TYR A 29 9.64 -29.57 1.05
C TYR A 29 9.04 -28.48 1.93
N GLY A 30 8.85 -28.74 3.22
CA GLY A 30 8.37 -27.75 4.19
C GLY A 30 9.31 -26.56 4.28
N LEU A 31 10.61 -26.80 4.37
CA LEU A 31 11.63 -25.73 4.38
C LEU A 31 11.61 -24.91 3.09
N PHE A 32 11.45 -25.57 1.94
CA PHE A 32 11.35 -24.90 0.65
C PHE A 32 10.10 -24.03 0.54
N VAL A 33 8.95 -24.54 1.00
CA VAL A 33 7.69 -23.77 1.08
C VAL A 33 7.86 -22.56 1.99
N VAL A 34 8.50 -22.72 3.15
CA VAL A 34 8.81 -21.60 4.05
C VAL A 34 9.70 -20.57 3.35
N PHE A 35 10.72 -21.01 2.61
CA PHE A 35 11.62 -20.11 1.89
C PHE A 35 10.87 -19.28 0.84
N ILE A 36 10.02 -19.91 0.04
CA ILE A 36 9.15 -19.23 -0.93
C ILE A 36 8.19 -18.29 -0.21
N ALA A 37 7.54 -18.74 0.86
CA ALA A 37 6.59 -17.94 1.62
C ALA A 37 7.26 -16.68 2.16
N VAL A 38 8.45 -16.77 2.75
CA VAL A 38 9.23 -15.61 3.20
C VAL A 38 9.55 -14.69 2.03
N ASN A 39 9.99 -15.23 0.90
CA ASN A 39 10.32 -14.44 -0.28
C ASN A 39 9.12 -13.68 -0.85
N ILE A 40 7.90 -14.21 -0.72
CA ILE A 40 6.66 -13.56 -1.15
C ILE A 40 6.12 -12.61 -0.07
N ILE A 41 6.13 -13.00 1.20
CA ILE A 41 5.57 -12.21 2.30
C ILE A 41 6.34 -10.90 2.50
N VAL A 42 7.67 -10.92 2.41
CA VAL A 42 8.52 -9.73 2.56
C VAL A 42 8.15 -8.59 1.59
N PRO A 43 8.09 -8.79 0.26
CA PRO A 43 7.69 -7.73 -0.68
C PRO A 43 6.23 -7.31 -0.51
N LEU A 44 5.33 -8.23 -0.14
CA LEU A 44 3.93 -7.90 0.15
C LEU A 44 3.80 -6.96 1.35
N GLN A 45 4.57 -7.20 2.43
CA GLN A 45 4.61 -6.31 3.58
C GLN A 45 5.18 -4.94 3.23
N ARG A 46 6.26 -4.88 2.43
CA ARG A 46 6.85 -3.61 1.96
C ARG A 46 5.86 -2.80 1.12
N ARG A 47 5.09 -3.45 0.24
CA ARG A 47 4.08 -2.78 -0.60
C ARG A 47 2.95 -2.15 0.23
N LYS A 48 2.53 -2.79 1.32
CA LYS A 48 1.52 -2.24 2.23
C LYS A 48 2.00 -0.97 2.93
N THR A 49 3.27 -0.90 3.31
CA THR A 49 3.85 0.31 3.93
C THR A 49 3.88 1.47 2.94
N LEU A 50 4.34 1.23 1.71
CA LEU A 50 4.41 2.27 0.67
C LEU A 50 3.02 2.83 0.32
N LEU A 51 2.00 1.98 0.15
CA LEU A 51 0.63 2.46 -0.11
C LEU A 51 0.04 3.25 1.05
N ARG A 52 0.38 2.89 2.29
CA ARG A 52 -0.08 3.60 3.49
C ARG A 52 0.52 5.00 3.57
N ASP A 53 1.79 5.14 3.21
CA ASP A 53 2.46 6.45 3.20
C ASP A 53 1.97 7.35 2.06
N LEU A 54 1.65 6.77 0.89
CA LEU A 54 1.04 7.52 -0.22
C LEU A 54 -0.35 8.05 0.13
N ARG A 55 -1.21 7.24 0.77
CA ARG A 55 -2.54 7.72 1.23
C ARG A 55 -2.43 8.85 2.25
N ARG A 56 -1.45 8.79 3.14
CA ARG A 56 -1.24 9.84 4.15
C ARG A 56 -0.85 11.18 3.49
N ARG A 57 -0.01 11.14 2.46
CA ARG A 57 0.42 12.33 1.72
C ARG A 57 -0.73 12.97 0.94
N GLN A 58 -1.54 12.16 0.25
CA GLN A 58 -2.70 12.65 -0.52
C GLN A 58 -3.70 13.46 0.35
N ASN A 59 -3.96 13.02 1.58
CA ASN A 59 -4.90 13.72 2.46
C ASN A 59 -4.35 15.06 2.99
N ILE A 60 -3.03 15.16 3.16
CA ILE A 60 -2.37 16.39 3.60
C ILE A 60 -2.33 17.39 2.45
N ASP A 61 -1.95 16.96 1.25
CA ASP A 61 -1.89 17.82 0.07
C ASP A 61 -3.27 18.40 -0.29
N ALA A 62 -4.33 17.60 -0.15
CA ALA A 62 -5.71 18.06 -0.35
C ALA A 62 -6.13 19.15 0.67
N GLN A 63 -5.78 18.98 1.94
CA GLN A 63 -6.06 20.00 2.97
C GLN A 63 -5.23 21.27 2.79
N VAL A 64 -3.97 21.13 2.39
CA VAL A 64 -3.09 22.29 2.12
C VAL A 64 -3.59 23.08 0.90
N ALA A 65 -4.12 22.41 -0.13
CA ALA A 65 -4.74 23.09 -1.28
C ALA A 65 -5.98 23.89 -0.89
N LEU A 66 -6.86 23.32 -0.07
CA LEU A 66 -8.05 24.01 0.45
C LEU A 66 -7.67 25.20 1.35
N ASN A 67 -6.73 25.02 2.29
CA ASN A 67 -6.25 26.12 3.14
C ASN A 67 -5.56 27.23 2.33
N ARG A 68 -4.76 26.88 1.31
CA ARG A 68 -4.18 27.88 0.39
C ARG A 68 -5.26 28.66 -0.35
N GLN A 69 -6.33 27.99 -0.77
CA GLN A 69 -7.45 28.63 -1.45
C GLN A 69 -8.19 29.58 -0.48
N SER A 70 -8.49 29.14 0.74
CA SER A 70 -9.10 29.99 1.79
C SER A 70 -8.24 31.21 2.12
N ALA A 71 -6.91 31.06 2.19
CA ALA A 71 -6.00 32.18 2.41
C ALA A 71 -5.96 33.18 1.23
N SER A 72 -5.98 32.68 -0.02
CA SER A 72 -6.04 33.56 -1.21
C SER A 72 -7.37 34.31 -1.35
N VAL A 73 -8.49 33.68 -0.97
CA VAL A 73 -9.82 34.31 -1.02
C VAL A 73 -9.95 35.37 0.06
N ALA A 74 -9.47 35.10 1.29
CA ALA A 74 -9.44 36.08 2.36
C ALA A 74 -8.64 37.33 1.94
N GLY A 75 -7.42 37.15 1.42
CA GLY A 75 -6.60 38.27 0.96
C GLY A 75 -7.20 39.04 -0.24
N ALA A 76 -7.91 38.35 -1.14
CA ALA A 76 -8.59 39.00 -2.26
C ALA A 76 -9.80 39.83 -1.80
N VAL A 77 -10.56 39.33 -0.81
CA VAL A 77 -11.69 40.06 -0.21
C VAL A 77 -11.19 41.30 0.54
N ASP A 78 -10.12 41.17 1.33
CA ASP A 78 -9.54 42.29 2.08
C ASP A 78 -9.06 43.41 1.13
N ASN A 79 -8.43 43.04 0.01
CA ASN A 79 -8.03 44.01 -1.02
C ASN A 79 -9.24 44.66 -1.71
N ALA A 80 -10.26 43.89 -2.09
CA ALA A 80 -11.45 44.43 -2.75
C ALA A 80 -12.24 45.40 -1.84
N VAL A 81 -12.33 45.06 -0.54
CA VAL A 81 -12.91 45.95 0.48
C VAL A 81 -12.10 47.24 0.54
N ASN A 82 -10.77 47.16 0.65
CA ASN A 82 -9.92 48.34 0.71
C ASN A 82 -10.03 49.22 -0.55
N ASP A 83 -10.12 48.62 -1.73
CA ASP A 83 -10.28 49.35 -3.00
C ASP A 83 -11.63 50.07 -3.06
N SER A 84 -12.72 49.42 -2.63
CA SER A 84 -14.04 50.06 -2.55
C SER A 84 -14.09 51.20 -1.53
N VAL A 85 -13.38 51.08 -0.41
CA VAL A 85 -13.25 52.14 0.60
C VAL A 85 -12.43 53.31 0.04
N ALA A 86 -11.36 53.03 -0.71
CA ALA A 86 -10.58 54.07 -1.37
C ALA A 86 -11.40 54.80 -2.46
N GLU A 87 -12.22 54.08 -3.21
CA GLU A 87 -13.10 54.66 -4.23
C GLU A 87 -14.19 55.52 -3.60
N THR A 88 -14.84 55.05 -2.53
CA THR A 88 -15.84 55.84 -1.79
C THR A 88 -15.24 57.07 -1.10
N ALA A 89 -14.02 56.98 -0.54
CA ALA A 89 -13.31 58.12 0.03
C ALA A 89 -12.98 59.19 -1.03
N LYS A 90 -12.62 58.76 -2.24
CA LYS A 90 -12.36 59.67 -3.37
C LYS A 90 -13.65 60.38 -3.80
N VAL A 91 -14.78 59.68 -3.84
CA VAL A 91 -16.09 60.27 -4.19
C VAL A 91 -16.56 61.28 -3.14
N VAL A 92 -16.38 60.99 -1.84
CA VAL A 92 -16.80 61.88 -0.73
C VAL A 92 -15.91 63.12 -0.60
N GLY A 93 -14.61 63.03 -0.90
CA GLY A 93 -13.67 64.15 -0.78
C GLY A 93 -13.71 65.18 -1.92
N THR A 94 -14.51 64.97 -2.96
CA THR A 94 -14.56 65.85 -4.16
C THR A 94 -15.75 66.84 -4.14
N GLY A 95 -16.44 67.00 -3.00
CA GLY A 95 -17.54 67.97 -2.83
C GLY A 95 -17.29 68.94 -1.69
#